data_AF-A0A838RLL4-F1
#
_entry.id   AF-A0A838RLL4-F1
#
_cell.length_a   1.000
_cell.length_b   1.000
_cell.length_c   1.000
_cell.angle_alpha   90.00
_cell.angle_beta   90.00
_cell.angle_gamma   90.00
#
_symmetry.space_group_name_H-M   'P 1'
#
loop_
_entity.id
_entity.type
_entity.pdbx_description
1 polymer ?
#
loop_
_entity_poly.entity_id
_entity_poly.type
_entity_poly.pdbx_seq_one_letter_code
_entity_poly.pdbx_strand_id
1 'polypeptide(L)'
;MQVITNPLLQTTSYTYDATGHRLTMTDAARHTTHYGYDALGQITVVTDSLGGVTETEYDELGNRLRVIDAADRTTTFEYDGLN
;
A
#
# COMPACT_ATOMS: atom_id res chain seq x y z
N MET A 1 -10.47 -11.34 -8.13
CA MET A 1 -11.24 -10.53 -7.17
C MET A 1 -11.67 -11.43 -6.03
N GLN A 2 -11.44 -11.00 -4.78
CA GLN A 2 -11.83 -11.69 -3.56
C GLN A 2 -12.81 -10.83 -2.77
N VAL A 3 -13.80 -11.43 -2.10
CA VAL A 3 -14.75 -10.73 -1.23
C VAL A 3 -14.82 -11.46 0.10
N ILE A 4 -14.73 -10.72 1.19
CA ILE A 4 -14.84 -11.22 2.56
C ILE A 4 -16.03 -10.54 3.21
N THR A 5 -16.98 -11.33 3.70
CA THR A 5 -18.16 -10.85 4.42
C THR A 5 -18.04 -11.23 5.88
N ASN A 6 -18.13 -10.25 6.77
CA ASN A 6 -18.12 -10.53 8.21
C ASN A 6 -19.54 -10.92 8.72
N PRO A 7 -19.68 -11.41 9.97
CA PRO A 7 -20.99 -11.78 10.53
C PRO A 7 -22.02 -10.63 10.61
N LEU A 8 -21.58 -9.37 10.49
CA LEU A 8 -22.44 -8.19 10.45
C LEU A 8 -22.90 -7.83 9.03
N LEU A 9 -22.70 -8.72 8.05
CA LEU A 9 -23.00 -8.52 6.63
C LEU A 9 -22.23 -7.36 5.98
N GLN A 10 -21.12 -6.94 6.59
CA GLN A 10 -20.21 -5.97 6.01
C GLN A 10 -19.25 -6.68 5.07
N THR A 11 -19.08 -6.14 3.86
CA THR A 11 -18.28 -6.75 2.81
C THR A 11 -17.03 -5.92 2.53
N THR A 12 -15.88 -6.57 2.53
CA THR A 12 -14.62 -5.99 2.04
C THR A 12 -14.19 -6.76 0.80
N SER A 13 -13.84 -6.05 -0.27
CA SER A 13 -13.40 -6.67 -1.52
C SER A 13 -11.96 -6.30 -1.86
N TYR A 14 -11.29 -7.18 -2.58
CA TYR A 14 -9.90 -7.06 -2.96
C TYR A 14 -9.72 -7.43 -4.43
N THR A 15 -8.87 -6.68 -5.12
CA THR A 15 -8.38 -7.07 -6.45
C THR A 15 -6.89 -7.35 -6.38
N TYR A 16 -6.42 -8.20 -7.29
CA TYR A 16 -5.05 -8.66 -7.33
C TYR A 16 -4.53 -8.61 -8.77
N ASP A 17 -3.23 -8.40 -8.93
CA ASP A 17 -2.56 -8.55 -10.20
C ASP A 17 -2.37 -10.05 -10.56
N ALA A 18 -1.76 -10.31 -11.72
CA ALA A 18 -1.51 -11.67 -12.18
C ALA A 18 -0.49 -12.43 -11.31
N THR A 19 0.34 -11.71 -10.55
CA THR A 19 1.36 -12.26 -9.65
C THR A 19 0.85 -12.46 -8.22
N GLY A 20 -0.38 -12.02 -7.91
CA GLY A 20 -1.01 -12.15 -6.60
C GLY A 20 -0.81 -10.96 -5.66
N HIS A 21 -0.24 -9.84 -6.11
CA HIS A 21 -0.18 -8.62 -5.31
C HIS A 21 -1.52 -7.90 -5.34
N ARG A 22 -1.92 -7.32 -4.21
CA ARG A 22 -3.24 -6.69 -4.03
C ARG A 22 -3.29 -5.32 -4.67
N LEU A 23 -3.97 -5.14 -5.79
CA LEU A 23 -4.11 -3.84 -6.46
C LEU A 23 -5.09 -2.90 -5.75
N THR A 24 -6.21 -3.42 -5.23
CA THR A 24 -7.20 -2.60 -4.52
C THR A 24 -7.77 -3.30 -3.32
N MET A 25 -8.24 -2.50 -2.36
CA MET A 25 -9.08 -2.91 -1.25
C MET A 25 -10.27 -1.95 -1.18
N THR A 26 -11.50 -2.46 -1.26
CA THR A 26 -12.70 -1.67 -1.00
C THR A 26 -13.33 -2.16 0.29
N ASP A 27 -13.42 -1.29 1.30
CA ASP A 27 -14.03 -1.61 2.58
C ASP A 27 -15.57 -1.60 2.53
N ALA A 28 -16.19 -1.93 3.66
CA ALA A 28 -17.65 -1.96 3.78
C ALA A 28 -18.31 -0.58 3.73
N ALA A 29 -17.55 0.50 3.96
CA ALA A 29 -17.99 1.87 3.76
C ALA A 29 -17.87 2.33 2.29
N ARG A 30 -17.44 1.42 1.39
CA ARG A 30 -17.18 1.66 -0.03
C ARG A 30 -15.98 2.59 -0.27
N HIS A 31 -15.11 2.74 0.71
CA HIS A 31 -13.83 3.41 0.53
C HIS A 31 -12.86 2.46 -0.16
N THR A 32 -12.27 2.92 -1.26
CA THR A 32 -11.30 2.13 -2.03
C THR A 32 -9.89 2.66 -1.83
N THR A 33 -8.98 1.78 -1.42
CA THR A 33 -7.55 2.01 -1.37
C THR A 33 -6.87 1.29 -2.53
N HIS A 34 -5.96 1.98 -3.22
CA HIS A 34 -5.15 1.43 -4.30
C HIS A 34 -3.72 1.21 -3.81
N TYR A 35 -3.07 0.17 -4.32
CA TYR A 35 -1.68 -0.15 -4.03
C TYR A 35 -0.89 -0.29 -5.32
N GLY A 36 0.26 0.38 -5.38
CA GLY A 36 1.29 0.22 -6.40
C GLY A 36 2.47 -0.56 -5.85
N TYR A 37 3.12 -1.33 -6.72
CA TYR A 37 4.24 -2.20 -6.37
C TYR A 37 5.44 -1.95 -7.30
N ASP A 38 6.65 -2.15 -6.78
CA ASP A 38 7.86 -2.25 -7.60
C ASP A 38 8.02 -3.65 -8.22
N ALA A 39 9.09 -3.84 -9.00
CA ALA A 39 9.42 -5.12 -9.62
C ALA A 39 9.76 -6.24 -8.61
N LEU A 40 10.06 -5.89 -7.35
CA LEU A 40 10.33 -6.83 -6.26
C LEU A 40 9.07 -7.15 -5.45
N GLY A 41 7.91 -6.58 -5.78
CA GLY A 41 6.64 -6.79 -5.07
C GLY A 41 6.50 -5.96 -3.79
N GLN A 42 7.31 -4.91 -3.62
CA GLN A 42 7.24 -4.00 -2.47
C GLN A 42 6.26 -2.86 -2.75
N ILE A 43 5.51 -2.43 -1.74
CA ILE A 43 4.49 -1.37 -1.91
C ILE A 43 5.17 -0.01 -2.05
N THR A 44 5.13 0.57 -3.25
CA THR A 44 5.71 1.89 -3.52
C THR A 44 4.69 3.02 -3.45
N VAL A 45 3.41 2.72 -3.67
CA VAL A 45 2.35 3.73 -3.69
C VAL A 45 1.14 3.18 -2.95
N VAL A 46 0.55 4.01 -2.09
CA VAL A 46 -0.77 3.76 -1.49
C VAL A 46 -1.62 4.99 -1.74
N THR A 47 -2.75 4.82 -2.43
CA THR A 47 -3.73 5.89 -2.61
C THR A 47 -4.97 5.54 -1.79
N ASP A 48 -5.29 6.37 -0.79
CA ASP A 48 -6.49 6.20 0.00
C ASP A 48 -7.76 6.65 -0.74
N SER A 49 -8.92 6.39 -0.13
CA SER A 49 -10.21 6.72 -0.74
C SER A 49 -10.54 8.21 -0.80
N LEU A 50 -9.79 9.03 -0.06
CA LEU A 50 -9.91 10.49 -0.05
C LEU A 50 -8.97 11.12 -1.11
N GLY A 51 -8.19 10.30 -1.82
CA GLY A 51 -7.22 10.73 -2.81
C GLY A 51 -5.84 11.06 -2.23
N GLY A 52 -5.62 10.80 -0.94
CA GLY A 52 -4.31 10.94 -0.31
C GLY A 52 -3.35 9.90 -0.87
N VAL A 53 -2.18 10.35 -1.34
CA VAL A 53 -1.14 9.49 -1.91
C VAL A 53 0.01 9.39 -0.92
N THR A 54 0.39 8.17 -0.57
CA THR A 54 1.61 7.88 0.18
C THR A 54 2.59 7.16 -0.72
N GLU A 55 3.78 7.70 -0.88
CA GLU A 55 4.86 7.09 -1.66
C GLU A 55 5.94 6.54 -0.73
N THR A 56 6.48 5.37 -1.06
CA THR A 56 7.57 4.75 -0.32
C THR A 56 8.68 4.35 -1.28
N GLU A 57 9.89 4.82 -0.99
CA GLU A 57 11.10 4.49 -1.72
C GLU A 57 11.91 3.47 -0.91
N TYR A 58 12.50 2.51 -1.63
CA TYR A 58 13.30 1.44 -1.05
C TYR A 58 14.72 1.47 -1.61
N ASP A 59 15.69 1.00 -0.83
CA ASP A 59 17.03 0.70 -1.33
C ASP A 59 17.08 -0.65 -2.08
N GLU A 60 18.23 -0.98 -2.66
CA GLU A 60 18.46 -2.24 -3.38
C GLU A 60 18.34 -3.49 -2.49
N LEU A 61 18.42 -3.32 -1.16
CA LEU A 61 18.30 -4.38 -0.17
C LEU A 61 16.86 -4.53 0.37
N GLY A 62 15.94 -3.65 -0.05
CA GLY A 62 14.54 -3.63 0.38
C GLY A 62 14.28 -2.86 1.69
N ASN A 63 15.24 -2.07 2.17
CA ASN A 63 15.02 -1.18 3.30
C ASN A 63 14.32 0.11 2.84
N ARG A 64 13.43 0.67 3.67
CA ARG A 64 12.65 1.87 3.32
C ARG A 64 13.50 3.13 3.45
N LEU A 65 13.96 3.72 2.37
CA LEU A 65 14.74 4.96 2.42
C LEU A 65 13.89 6.17 2.80
N ARG A 66 12.68 6.24 2.23
CA ARG A 66 11.86 7.44 2.28
C ARG A 66 10.38 7.10 2.22
N VAL A 67 9.59 7.82 2.99
CA VAL A 67 8.12 7.81 2.90
C VAL A 67 7.65 9.25 2.76
N ILE A 68 6.81 9.51 1.76
CA ILE A 68 6.14 10.79 1.55
C ILE A 68 4.66 10.56 1.86
N ASP A 69 4.12 11.26 2.86
CA ASP A 69 2.69 11.18 3.18
C ASP A 69 1.84 12.05 2.25
N ALA A 70 0.52 11.89 2.33
CA ALA A 70 -0.45 12.66 1.53
C ALA A 70 -0.45 14.18 1.82
N ALA A 71 0.26 14.63 2.85
CA ALA A 71 0.44 16.03 3.19
C ALA A 71 1.85 16.54 2.81
N ASP A 72 2.51 15.85 1.87
CA ASP A 72 3.87 16.09 1.38
C ASP A 72 4.95 16.05 2.46
N ARG A 73 4.66 15.44 3.61
CA ARG A 73 5.67 15.28 4.67
C ARG A 73 6.55 14.10 4.32
N THR A 74 7.84 14.38 4.25
CA THR A 74 8.87 13.37 4.00
C THR A 74 9.42 12.85 5.34
N THR A 75 9.42 11.54 5.51
CA THR A 75 10.15 10.83 6.56
C THR A 75 11.25 10.00 5.90
N THR A 76 12.51 10.25 6.26
CA THR A 76 13.67 9.49 5.79
C THR A 76 14.15 8.54 6.87
N PHE A 77 14.53 7.33 6.48
CA PHE A 77 15.15 6.37 7.38
C PHE A 77 16.62 6.21 6.97
N GLU A 78 17.51 6.43 7.94
CA GLU A 78 18.92 6.14 7.78
C GLU A 78 19.20 4.80 8.44
N TYR A 79 19.63 3.82 7.65
CA TYR A 79 20.08 2.54 8.16
C TYR A 79 21.59 2.59 8.30
N ASP A 80 22.07 2.64 9.54
CA ASP A 80 23.49 2.46 9.82
C ASP A 80 23.85 1.01 9.51
N GLY A 81 24.65 0.80 8.47
CA GLY A 81 25.07 -0.51 7.97
C GLY A 81 26.07 -1.21 8.89
N LEU A 82 25.92 -1.09 10.21
CA LEU A 82 26.81 -1.70 11.19
C LEU A 82 26.07 -2.79 11.98
N ASN A 83 26.24 -4.03 11.51
CA ASN A 83 26.27 -5.19 12.39
C ASN A 83 27.24 -6.24 11.85
#